data_AF-A0A7S2UY51-F1
#
_entry.id   AF-A0A7S2UY51-F1
#
_cell.length_a   1.000
_cell.length_b   1.000
_cell.length_c   1.000
_cell.angle_alpha   90.00
_cell.angle_beta   90.00
_cell.angle_gamma   90.00
#
_symmetry.space_group_name_H-M   'P 1'
#
loop_
_entity.id
_entity.type
_entity.pdbx_description
1 polymer ?
#
loop_
_entity_poly.entity_id
_entity_poly.type
_entity_poly.pdbx_seq_one_letter_code
_entity_poly.pdbx_strand_id
1 'polypeptide(L)'
;IGAFHRGPYIFFSGLVGTASWLSLWLFPLGKVLGTVFLTLASASIASPDVMIDAQIAEHCQRRPLYAADLQTLCWGSMALGGLLSCSVVGYLQDKWHARAVFGLTSLTALVVTVPAALGWLGERKLPERLAWKPKWDQLRSQWALIALAVLVAVCATFLGIFASLSKSEAVAGGCTVGVGFVVCAAVYVVLGRHSKAMAKAACYIFLMGAVQPTIGSAMFYWYTESDQGPQFTPEFIGAADCV
;
A
#
# COMPACT_ATOMS: atom_id res chain seq x y z
N ILE A 1 -24.45 -9.89 -1.66
CA ILE A 1 -23.37 -8.93 -1.33
C ILE A 1 -23.81 -8.17 -0.08
N GLY A 2 -23.90 -8.85 1.07
CA GLY A 2 -24.63 -8.34 2.25
C GLY A 2 -23.72 -7.99 3.43
N ALA A 3 -24.18 -7.09 4.29
CA ALA A 3 -24.12 -7.20 5.75
C ALA A 3 -22.77 -7.43 6.49
N PHE A 4 -21.66 -6.78 6.13
CA PHE A 4 -20.44 -6.87 6.96
C PHE A 4 -19.67 -5.56 7.03
N HIS A 5 -18.95 -5.37 8.13
CA HIS A 5 -18.34 -4.08 8.44
C HIS A 5 -17.00 -3.86 7.76
N ARG A 6 -16.08 -4.79 7.53
CA ARG A 6 -14.79 -4.54 6.83
C ARG A 6 -14.31 -5.78 6.09
N GLY A 7 -14.72 -6.97 6.53
CA GLY A 7 -14.22 -8.28 6.19
C GLY A 7 -14.45 -8.63 4.73
N PRO A 8 -15.66 -8.48 4.16
CA PRO A 8 -15.85 -8.70 2.73
C PRO A 8 -15.16 -7.67 1.86
N TYR A 9 -14.95 -6.44 2.34
CA TYR A 9 -14.17 -5.47 1.59
C TYR A 9 -12.69 -5.88 1.56
N ILE A 10 -12.14 -6.33 2.70
CA ILE A 10 -10.78 -6.89 2.79
C ILE A 10 -10.64 -8.14 1.93
N PHE A 11 -11.62 -9.05 2.00
CA PHE A 11 -11.66 -10.26 1.19
C PHE A 11 -11.72 -9.94 -0.31
N PHE A 12 -12.62 -9.05 -0.73
CA PHE A 12 -12.73 -8.62 -2.11
C PHE A 12 -11.47 -7.90 -2.59
N SER A 13 -10.89 -7.04 -1.75
CA SER A 13 -9.62 -6.39 -2.01
C SER A 13 -8.52 -7.42 -2.28
N GLY A 14 -8.39 -8.44 -1.42
CA GLY A 14 -7.41 -9.50 -1.61
C GLY A 14 -7.64 -10.35 -2.87
N LEU A 15 -8.90 -10.56 -3.29
CA LEU A 15 -9.20 -11.18 -4.59
C LEU A 15 -8.75 -10.32 -5.78
N VAL A 16 -8.99 -9.01 -5.73
CA VAL A 16 -8.50 -8.06 -6.75
C VAL A 16 -6.98 -8.06 -6.80
N GLY A 17 -6.32 -8.08 -5.65
CA GLY A 17 -4.86 -8.18 -5.54
C GLY A 17 -4.33 -9.47 -6.15
N THR A 18 -4.93 -10.61 -5.78
CA THR A 18 -4.61 -11.93 -6.33
C THR A 18 -4.71 -11.93 -7.85
N ALA A 19 -5.84 -11.47 -8.41
CA ALA A 19 -6.04 -11.41 -9.85
C ALA A 19 -5.01 -10.48 -10.54
N SER A 20 -4.63 -9.38 -9.88
CA SER A 20 -3.66 -8.43 -10.42
C SER A 20 -2.26 -9.01 -10.50
N TRP A 21 -1.78 -9.60 -9.41
CA TRP A 21 -0.48 -10.29 -9.37
C TRP A 21 -0.44 -11.49 -10.32
N LEU A 22 -1.52 -12.27 -10.38
CA LEU A 22 -1.64 -13.39 -11.31
C LEU A 22 -1.57 -12.92 -12.77
N SER A 23 -2.19 -11.78 -13.09
CA SER A 23 -2.16 -11.22 -14.45
C SER A 23 -0.75 -10.77 -14.86
N LEU A 24 0.01 -10.18 -13.94
CA LEU A 24 1.42 -9.81 -14.14
C LEU A 24 2.33 -11.04 -14.33
N TRP A 25 1.99 -12.16 -13.68
CA TRP A 25 2.71 -13.42 -13.84
C TRP A 25 2.41 -14.10 -15.18
N LEU A 26 1.13 -14.32 -15.50
CA LEU A 26 0.69 -15.13 -16.65
C LEU A 26 0.89 -14.44 -17.99
N PHE A 27 0.73 -13.11 -18.06
CA PHE A 27 0.70 -12.38 -19.32
C PHE A 27 1.87 -11.42 -19.46
N PRO A 28 2.54 -11.34 -20.63
CA PRO A 28 3.53 -10.31 -20.93
C PRO A 28 2.81 -8.98 -21.20
N LEU A 29 2.39 -8.31 -20.13
CA LEU A 29 1.66 -7.05 -20.21
C LEU A 29 2.58 -5.91 -20.67
N GLY A 30 2.13 -5.09 -21.62
CA GLY A 30 2.84 -3.88 -22.01
C GLY A 30 2.87 -2.84 -20.87
N LYS A 31 3.76 -1.84 -20.96
CA LYS A 31 4.03 -0.86 -19.89
C LYS A 31 2.76 -0.29 -19.23
N VAL A 32 1.83 0.22 -20.05
CA VAL A 32 0.59 0.84 -19.57
C VAL A 32 -0.26 -0.13 -18.76
N LEU A 33 -0.49 -1.34 -19.30
CA LEU A 33 -1.32 -2.34 -18.65
C LEU A 33 -0.64 -2.91 -17.40
N GLY A 34 0.68 -3.08 -17.45
CA GLY A 34 1.50 -3.42 -16.28
C GLY A 34 1.36 -2.40 -15.15
N THR A 35 1.43 -1.09 -15.46
CA THR A 35 1.19 -0.03 -14.47
C THR A 35 -0.21 -0.11 -13.87
N VAL A 36 -1.25 -0.33 -14.69
CA VAL A 36 -2.63 -0.46 -14.19
C VAL A 36 -2.77 -1.62 -13.21
N PHE A 37 -2.25 -2.80 -13.54
CA PHE A 37 -2.31 -3.95 -12.64
C PHE A 37 -1.46 -3.76 -11.38
N LEU A 38 -0.30 -3.09 -11.47
CA LEU A 38 0.49 -2.71 -10.29
C LEU A 38 -0.28 -1.74 -9.39
N THR A 39 -0.98 -0.75 -9.96
CA THR A 39 -1.83 0.15 -9.19
C THR A 39 -2.98 -0.59 -8.51
N LEU A 40 -3.64 -1.51 -9.21
CA LEU A 40 -4.70 -2.34 -8.62
C LEU A 40 -4.16 -3.23 -7.49
N ALA A 41 -2.97 -3.80 -7.67
CA ALA A 41 -2.29 -4.55 -6.63
C ALA A 41 -1.93 -3.67 -5.41
N SER A 42 -1.41 -2.46 -5.60
CA SER A 42 -1.15 -1.53 -4.50
C SER A 42 -2.43 -1.10 -3.79
N ALA A 43 -3.50 -0.80 -4.53
CA ALA A 43 -4.81 -0.50 -3.95
C ALA A 43 -5.36 -1.68 -3.13
N SER A 44 -5.10 -2.91 -3.59
CA SER A 44 -5.53 -4.11 -2.90
C SER A 44 -4.89 -4.32 -1.53
N ILE A 45 -3.64 -3.86 -1.36
CA ILE A 45 -2.88 -3.91 -0.11
C ILE A 45 -3.24 -2.72 0.78
N ALA A 46 -3.41 -1.54 0.18
CA ALA A 46 -3.77 -0.33 0.92
C ALA A 46 -5.16 -0.40 1.56
N SER A 47 -6.14 -1.07 0.93
CA SER A 47 -7.50 -1.13 1.47
C SER A 47 -7.60 -1.91 2.80
N PRO A 48 -7.04 -3.11 2.97
CA PRO A 48 -7.00 -3.78 4.27
C PRO A 48 -6.22 -3.03 5.33
N ASP A 49 -5.10 -2.42 4.95
CA ASP A 49 -4.24 -1.64 5.85
C ASP A 49 -5.02 -0.51 6.54
N VAL A 50 -5.68 0.35 5.77
CA VAL A 50 -6.49 1.46 6.33
C VAL A 50 -7.71 0.98 7.12
N MET A 51 -8.26 -0.20 6.79
CA MET A 51 -9.40 -0.78 7.51
C MET A 51 -8.98 -1.31 8.88
N ILE A 52 -7.83 -1.98 8.96
CA ILE A 52 -7.23 -2.49 10.19
C ILE A 52 -6.80 -1.32 11.08
N ASP A 53 -6.14 -0.30 10.52
CA ASP A 53 -5.78 0.93 11.24
C ASP A 53 -7.00 1.63 11.83
N ALA A 54 -8.10 1.73 11.07
CA ALA A 54 -9.35 2.25 11.59
C ALA A 54 -9.93 1.38 12.72
N GLN A 55 -9.70 0.06 12.72
CA GLN A 55 -10.15 -0.80 13.82
C GLN A 55 -9.30 -0.55 15.07
N ILE A 56 -7.98 -0.47 14.91
CA ILE A 56 -7.05 -0.16 16.00
C ILE A 56 -7.42 1.19 16.61
N ALA A 57 -7.62 2.22 15.78
CA ALA A 57 -8.02 3.56 16.23
C ALA A 57 -9.32 3.54 17.06
N GLU A 58 -10.34 2.78 16.64
CA GLU A 58 -11.57 2.60 17.42
C GLU A 58 -11.34 1.88 18.76
N HIS A 59 -10.44 0.91 18.81
CA HIS A 59 -10.07 0.23 20.06
C HIS A 59 -9.27 1.14 20.99
N CYS A 60 -8.37 1.95 20.45
CA CYS A 60 -7.61 2.96 21.18
C CYS A 60 -8.54 4.00 21.83
N GLN A 61 -9.64 4.39 21.17
CA GLN A 61 -10.64 5.28 21.77
C GLN A 61 -11.35 4.65 22.98
N ARG A 62 -11.58 3.32 22.95
CA ARG A 62 -12.19 2.59 24.07
C ARG A 62 -11.22 2.30 25.20
N ARG A 63 -9.92 2.17 24.90
CA ARG A 63 -8.85 1.84 25.85
C ARG A 63 -7.64 2.77 25.66
N PRO A 64 -7.76 4.06 26.02
CA PRO A 64 -6.73 5.06 25.72
C PRO A 64 -5.38 4.79 26.39
N LEU A 65 -5.38 4.12 27.54
CA LEU A 65 -4.16 3.77 28.28
C LEU A 65 -3.20 2.88 27.45
N TYR A 66 -3.74 2.03 26.59
CA TYR A 66 -2.97 1.08 25.78
C TYR A 66 -2.80 1.52 24.32
N ALA A 67 -3.20 2.74 23.97
CA ALA A 67 -3.24 3.18 22.58
C ALA A 67 -1.86 3.20 21.91
N ALA A 68 -0.84 3.68 22.64
CA ALA A 68 0.53 3.71 22.15
C ALA A 68 1.14 2.31 22.05
N ASP A 69 0.88 1.45 23.05
CA ASP A 69 1.36 0.07 23.08
C ASP A 69 0.80 -0.75 21.91
N LEU A 70 -0.51 -0.60 21.64
CA LEU A 70 -1.19 -1.26 20.51
C LEU A 70 -0.55 -0.87 19.18
N GLN A 71 -0.32 0.43 18.94
CA GLN A 71 0.29 0.88 17.69
C GLN A 71 1.73 0.36 17.53
N THR A 72 2.50 0.40 18.61
CA THR A 72 3.89 -0.09 18.63
C THR A 72 3.95 -1.59 18.35
N LEU A 73 3.06 -2.38 18.94
CA LEU A 73 2.96 -3.82 18.68
C LEU A 73 2.54 -4.13 17.24
N CYS A 74 1.59 -3.38 16.67
CA CYS A 74 1.16 -3.57 15.29
C CYS A 74 2.31 -3.29 14.30
N TRP A 75 2.98 -2.15 14.44
CA TRP A 75 4.12 -1.80 13.58
C TRP A 75 5.33 -2.72 13.80
N GLY A 76 5.60 -3.11 15.06
CA GLY A 76 6.65 -4.07 15.39
C GLY A 76 6.37 -5.45 14.79
N SER A 77 5.13 -5.94 14.87
CA SER A 77 4.73 -7.20 14.24
C SER A 77 4.82 -7.14 12.71
N MET A 78 4.44 -6.01 12.10
CA MET A 78 4.57 -5.81 10.65
C MET A 78 6.05 -5.83 10.23
N ALA A 79 6.94 -5.19 10.98
CA ALA A 79 8.37 -5.20 10.71
C ALA A 79 8.97 -6.61 10.78
N LEU A 80 8.61 -7.41 11.80
CA LEU A 80 9.03 -8.81 11.90
C LEU A 80 8.52 -9.67 10.73
N GLY A 81 7.26 -9.49 10.35
CA GLY A 81 6.70 -10.15 9.16
C GLY A 81 7.41 -9.74 7.86
N GLY A 82 7.78 -8.47 7.75
CA GLY A 82 8.55 -7.92 6.64
C GLY A 82 9.93 -8.60 6.52
N LEU A 83 10.64 -8.79 7.63
CA LEU A 83 11.93 -9.50 7.64
C LEU A 83 11.80 -10.93 7.11
N LEU A 84 10.81 -11.69 7.60
CA LEU A 84 10.54 -13.05 7.13
C LEU A 84 10.20 -13.08 5.63
N SER A 85 9.39 -12.12 5.18
CA SER A 85 9.03 -11.97 3.77
C SER A 85 10.25 -11.70 2.90
N CYS A 86 11.13 -10.78 3.30
CA CYS A 86 12.34 -10.45 2.56
C CYS A 86 13.29 -11.64 2.40
N SER A 87 13.47 -12.46 3.45
CA SER A 87 14.31 -13.66 3.36
C SER A 87 13.77 -14.69 2.36
N VAL A 88 12.45 -14.90 2.33
CA VAL A 88 11.81 -15.85 1.41
C VAL A 88 11.81 -15.34 -0.03
N VAL A 89 11.42 -14.08 -0.23
CA VAL A 89 11.37 -13.46 -1.56
C VAL A 89 12.76 -13.43 -2.16
N GLY A 90 13.77 -13.06 -1.38
CA GLY A 90 15.13 -12.99 -1.89
C GLY A 90 15.64 -14.34 -2.37
N TYR A 91 15.54 -15.39 -1.53
CA TYR A 91 15.98 -16.73 -1.92
C TYR A 91 15.30 -17.24 -3.21
N LEU A 92 14.04 -16.87 -3.42
CA LEU A 92 13.29 -17.24 -4.61
C LEU A 92 13.68 -16.40 -5.84
N GLN A 93 14.09 -15.15 -5.66
CA GLN A 93 14.58 -14.29 -6.73
C GLN A 93 15.90 -14.80 -7.32
N ASP A 94 16.83 -15.30 -6.50
CA ASP A 94 18.11 -15.83 -7.01
C ASP A 94 17.92 -17.10 -7.87
N LYS A 95 16.90 -17.90 -7.55
CA LYS A 95 16.68 -19.20 -8.20
C LYS A 95 15.68 -19.15 -9.34
N TRP A 96 14.75 -18.20 -9.33
CA TRP A 96 13.62 -18.13 -10.27
C TRP A 96 13.62 -16.76 -10.95
N HIS A 97 13.15 -16.71 -12.20
CA HIS A 97 13.09 -15.46 -12.96
C HIS A 97 12.24 -14.42 -12.21
N ALA A 98 12.55 -13.12 -12.36
CA ALA A 98 11.85 -12.01 -11.70
C ALA A 98 10.30 -12.07 -11.81
N ARG A 99 9.76 -12.67 -12.88
CA ARG A 99 8.30 -12.85 -13.06
C ARG A 99 7.69 -13.90 -12.13
N ALA A 100 8.46 -14.87 -11.65
CA ALA A 100 7.98 -15.88 -10.70
C ALA A 100 7.59 -15.28 -9.35
N VAL A 101 8.23 -14.17 -8.95
CA VAL A 101 7.87 -13.41 -7.75
C VAL A 101 6.42 -12.99 -7.79
N PHE A 102 5.89 -12.53 -8.94
CA PHE A 102 4.48 -12.17 -9.08
C PHE A 102 3.53 -13.36 -8.83
N GLY A 103 3.93 -14.57 -9.24
CA GLY A 103 3.16 -15.79 -8.95
C GLY A 103 3.11 -16.11 -7.46
N LEU A 104 4.25 -15.99 -6.77
CA LEU A 104 4.32 -16.13 -5.31
C LEU A 104 3.51 -15.04 -4.59
N THR A 105 3.62 -13.80 -5.02
CA THR A 105 2.86 -12.68 -4.46
C THR A 105 1.36 -12.89 -4.67
N SER A 106 0.94 -13.46 -5.80
CA SER A 106 -0.46 -13.86 -6.01
C SER A 106 -0.93 -14.90 -4.99
N LEU A 107 -0.10 -15.91 -4.70
CA LEU A 107 -0.45 -16.94 -3.72
C LEU A 107 -0.57 -16.36 -2.31
N THR A 108 0.40 -15.53 -1.92
CA THR A 108 0.41 -14.89 -0.59
C THR A 108 -0.76 -13.89 -0.44
N ALA A 109 -1.09 -13.13 -1.49
CA ALA A 109 -2.29 -12.28 -1.52
C ALA A 109 -3.58 -13.10 -1.33
N LEU A 110 -3.66 -14.30 -1.91
CA LEU A 110 -4.80 -15.20 -1.71
C LEU A 110 -4.86 -15.70 -0.26
N VAL A 111 -3.72 -16.08 0.35
CA VAL A 111 -3.67 -16.53 1.75
C VAL A 111 -4.16 -15.44 2.72
N VAL A 112 -3.85 -14.17 2.45
CA VAL A 112 -4.32 -13.04 3.27
C VAL A 112 -5.86 -12.89 3.25
N THR A 113 -6.55 -13.44 2.24
CA THR A 113 -8.02 -13.47 2.23
C THR A 113 -8.60 -14.43 3.27
N VAL A 114 -7.83 -15.43 3.73
CA VAL A 114 -8.31 -16.48 4.65
C VAL A 114 -8.71 -15.92 6.01
N PRO A 115 -7.88 -15.14 6.74
CA PRO A 115 -8.31 -14.48 7.98
C PRO A 115 -9.61 -13.68 7.86
N ALA A 116 -9.80 -12.97 6.75
CA ALA A 116 -11.02 -12.21 6.47
C ALA A 116 -12.23 -13.14 6.25
N ALA A 117 -12.05 -14.23 5.50
CA ALA A 117 -13.08 -15.24 5.27
C ALA A 117 -13.47 -16.00 6.55
N LEU A 118 -12.50 -16.26 7.44
CA LEU A 118 -12.70 -16.89 8.74
C LEU A 118 -13.27 -15.94 9.80
N GLY A 119 -13.44 -14.66 9.47
CA GLY A 119 -14.04 -13.68 10.39
C GLY A 119 -13.15 -13.29 11.57
N TRP A 120 -11.82 -13.39 11.43
CA TRP A 120 -10.86 -13.05 12.51
C TRP A 120 -10.98 -11.59 12.98
N LEU A 121 -11.52 -10.72 12.13
CA LEU A 121 -11.68 -9.28 12.41
C LEU A 121 -12.81 -8.96 13.42
N GLY A 122 -13.46 -9.98 14.00
CA GLY A 122 -14.35 -9.84 15.15
C GLY A 122 -15.58 -8.96 14.86
N GLU A 123 -16.07 -8.98 13.63
CA GLU A 123 -17.09 -8.04 13.19
C GLU A 123 -18.43 -8.28 13.87
N ARG A 124 -19.00 -7.20 14.42
CA ARG A 124 -20.39 -7.21 14.87
C ARG A 124 -21.28 -7.32 13.63
N LYS A 125 -21.93 -8.48 13.47
CA LYS A 125 -23.02 -8.64 12.50
C LYS A 125 -24.05 -7.54 12.74
N LEU A 126 -24.28 -6.71 11.74
CA LEU A 126 -25.32 -5.69 11.81
C LEU A 126 -26.68 -6.39 11.93
N PRO A 127 -27.61 -5.87 12.74
CA PRO A 127 -29.00 -6.31 12.68
C PRO A 127 -29.49 -6.20 11.24
N GLU A 128 -30.18 -7.22 10.74
CA GLU A 128 -30.59 -7.35 9.32
C GLU A 128 -31.30 -6.08 8.79
N ARG A 129 -32.04 -5.38 9.66
CA ARG A 129 -32.69 -4.08 9.40
C ARG A 129 -31.75 -2.91 9.02
N LEU A 130 -30.47 -3.00 9.36
CA LEU A 130 -29.45 -1.97 9.14
C LEU A 130 -28.43 -2.39 8.06
N ALA A 131 -28.52 -3.63 7.55
CA ALA A 131 -27.52 -4.22 6.67
C ALA A 131 -27.44 -3.60 5.27
N TRP A 132 -28.43 -2.79 4.87
CA TRP A 132 -28.59 -2.31 3.48
C TRP A 132 -29.11 -0.87 3.36
N LYS A 133 -28.79 0.02 4.30
CA LYS A 133 -29.05 1.45 4.10
C LYS A 133 -27.79 2.13 3.60
N PRO A 134 -27.62 2.33 2.28
CA PRO A 134 -26.51 3.14 1.77
C PRO A 134 -26.62 4.52 2.41
N LYS A 135 -25.59 4.91 3.14
CA LYS A 135 -25.54 6.19 3.86
C LYS A 135 -25.18 7.31 2.89
N TRP A 136 -25.99 7.49 1.85
CA TRP A 136 -25.79 8.49 0.80
C TRP A 136 -25.61 9.89 1.35
N ASP A 137 -26.29 10.23 2.44
CA ASP A 137 -26.16 11.53 3.09
C ASP A 137 -24.78 11.74 3.71
N GLN A 138 -24.19 10.68 4.30
CA GLN A 138 -22.82 10.74 4.83
C GLN A 138 -21.80 10.80 3.69
N LEU A 139 -22.03 10.05 2.62
CA LEU A 139 -21.17 10.06 1.43
C LEU A 139 -21.18 11.44 0.75
N ARG A 140 -22.37 12.06 0.62
CA ARG A 140 -22.54 13.42 0.12
C ARG A 140 -21.91 14.45 1.06
N SER A 141 -22.01 14.26 2.37
CA SER A 141 -21.39 15.16 3.35
C SER A 141 -19.86 15.14 3.28
N GLN A 142 -19.26 13.97 3.01
CA GLN A 142 -17.80 13.80 2.94
C GLN A 142 -17.25 13.74 1.51
N TRP A 143 -17.98 14.27 0.52
CA TRP A 143 -17.61 14.17 -0.90
C TRP A 143 -16.21 14.73 -1.19
N ALA A 144 -15.76 15.76 -0.46
CA ALA A 144 -14.44 16.35 -0.66
C ALA A 144 -13.29 15.39 -0.33
N LEU A 145 -13.47 14.53 0.68
CA LEU A 145 -12.48 13.51 1.05
C LEU A 145 -12.44 12.39 0.01
N ILE A 146 -13.61 12.00 -0.52
CA ILE A 146 -13.71 11.01 -1.59
C ILE A 146 -13.07 11.55 -2.87
N ALA A 147 -13.37 12.80 -3.23
CA ALA A 147 -12.77 13.46 -4.39
C ALA A 147 -11.25 13.56 -4.26
N LEU A 148 -10.74 13.87 -3.07
CA LEU A 148 -9.30 13.87 -2.80
C LEU A 148 -8.69 12.47 -2.96
N ALA A 149 -9.31 11.43 -2.41
CA ALA A 149 -8.81 10.06 -2.55
C ALA A 149 -8.76 9.61 -4.02
N VAL A 150 -9.81 9.92 -4.79
CA VAL A 150 -9.86 9.66 -6.23
C VAL A 150 -8.79 10.46 -6.98
N LEU A 151 -8.62 11.74 -6.65
CA LEU A 151 -7.58 12.58 -7.24
C LEU A 151 -6.19 11.99 -7.02
N VAL A 152 -5.87 11.56 -5.79
CA VAL A 152 -4.57 10.95 -5.47
C VAL A 152 -4.36 9.66 -6.26
N ALA A 153 -5.36 8.79 -6.34
CA ALA A 153 -5.28 7.54 -7.11
C ALA A 153 -5.06 7.80 -8.62
N VAL A 154 -5.79 8.78 -9.19
CA VAL A 154 -5.63 9.17 -10.59
C VAL A 154 -4.25 9.76 -10.83
N CYS A 155 -3.78 10.67 -9.97
CA CYS A 155 -2.44 11.25 -10.07
C CYS A 155 -1.33 10.18 -9.99
N ALA A 156 -1.43 9.23 -9.07
CA ALA A 156 -0.45 8.15 -8.93
C ALA A 156 -0.40 7.26 -10.18
N THR A 157 -1.57 6.87 -10.70
CA THR A 157 -1.67 6.06 -11.93
C THR A 157 -1.13 6.83 -13.15
N PHE A 158 -1.51 8.10 -13.27
CA PHE A 158 -1.04 8.99 -14.33
C PHE A 158 0.48 9.12 -14.30
N LEU A 159 1.07 9.39 -13.13
CA LEU A 159 2.52 9.49 -12.98
C LEU A 159 3.23 8.18 -13.35
N GLY A 160 2.70 7.04 -12.93
CA GLY A 160 3.27 5.73 -13.30
C GLY A 160 3.28 5.51 -14.82
N ILE A 161 2.18 5.83 -15.50
CA ILE A 161 2.08 5.71 -16.96
C ILE A 161 2.97 6.74 -17.65
N PHE A 162 2.91 8.00 -17.22
CA PHE A 162 3.68 9.10 -17.78
C PHE A 162 5.18 8.86 -17.66
N ALA A 163 5.66 8.45 -16.48
CA ALA A 163 7.05 8.09 -16.26
C ALA A 163 7.48 6.92 -17.14
N SER A 164 6.62 5.92 -17.32
CA SER A 164 6.92 4.73 -18.15
C SER A 164 7.01 5.03 -19.66
N LEU A 165 6.34 6.09 -20.12
CA LEU A 165 6.32 6.53 -21.52
C LEU A 165 7.29 7.67 -21.83
N SER A 166 7.73 8.41 -20.82
CA SER A 166 8.63 9.55 -20.96
C SER A 166 10.04 9.11 -21.35
N LYS A 167 10.56 9.66 -22.46
CA LYS A 167 11.94 9.43 -22.90
C LYS A 167 12.98 10.27 -22.13
N SER A 168 12.55 11.37 -21.52
CA SER A 168 13.41 12.28 -20.75
C SER A 168 13.13 12.11 -19.27
N GLU A 169 14.15 11.66 -18.54
CA GLU A 169 14.10 11.50 -17.08
C GLU A 169 13.89 12.84 -16.36
N ALA A 170 14.45 13.93 -16.88
CA ALA A 170 14.26 15.27 -16.33
C ALA A 170 12.79 15.72 -16.41
N VAL A 171 12.10 15.41 -17.51
CA VAL A 171 10.67 15.75 -17.68
C VAL A 171 9.80 14.87 -16.77
N ALA A 172 10.10 13.57 -16.66
CA ALA A 172 9.40 12.67 -15.76
C ALA A 172 9.57 13.08 -14.28
N GLY A 173 10.80 13.41 -13.88
CA GLY A 173 11.13 13.89 -12.54
C GLY A 173 10.45 15.22 -12.23
N GLY A 174 10.53 16.19 -13.15
CA GLY A 174 9.85 17.49 -12.99
C GLY A 174 8.34 17.36 -12.87
N CYS A 175 7.71 16.49 -13.67
CA CYS A 175 6.27 16.21 -13.56
C CYS A 175 5.91 15.55 -12.23
N THR A 176 6.70 14.58 -11.78
CA THR A 176 6.50 13.89 -10.49
C THR A 176 6.56 14.86 -9.32
N VAL A 177 7.57 15.74 -9.30
CA VAL A 177 7.71 16.78 -8.28
C VAL A 177 6.52 17.75 -8.33
N GLY A 178 6.14 18.23 -9.52
CA GLY A 178 5.02 19.16 -9.70
C GLY A 178 3.69 18.57 -9.21
N VAL A 179 3.36 17.34 -9.63
CA VAL A 179 2.15 16.64 -9.17
C VAL A 179 2.21 16.36 -7.67
N GLY A 180 3.39 16.02 -7.13
CA GLY A 180 3.59 15.83 -5.70
C GLY A 180 3.25 17.07 -4.87
N PHE A 181 3.70 18.26 -5.31
CA PHE A 181 3.34 19.52 -4.67
C PHE A 181 1.83 19.80 -4.72
N VAL A 182 1.19 19.57 -5.88
CA VAL A 182 -0.26 19.76 -6.05
C VAL A 182 -1.04 18.82 -5.13
N VAL A 183 -0.66 17.54 -5.06
CA VAL A 183 -1.30 16.55 -4.18
C VAL A 183 -1.11 16.94 -2.72
N CYS A 184 0.10 17.29 -2.28
CA CYS A 184 0.38 17.69 -0.91
C CYS A 184 -0.44 18.94 -0.51
N ALA A 185 -0.49 19.96 -1.37
CA ALA A 185 -1.29 21.16 -1.15
C ALA A 185 -2.79 20.83 -1.08
N ALA A 186 -3.30 19.97 -1.97
CA ALA A 186 -4.70 19.54 -1.97
C ALA A 186 -5.05 18.79 -0.67
N VAL A 187 -4.19 17.87 -0.21
CA VAL A 187 -4.35 17.17 1.06
C VAL A 187 -4.39 18.17 2.21
N TYR A 188 -3.45 19.11 2.28
CA TYR A 188 -3.42 20.13 3.34
C TYR A 188 -4.70 20.98 3.38
N VAL A 189 -5.16 21.46 2.22
CA VAL A 189 -6.34 22.33 2.12
C VAL A 189 -7.62 21.58 2.47
N VAL A 190 -7.80 20.35 1.97
CA VAL A 190 -9.03 19.57 2.19
C VAL A 190 -9.10 19.03 3.62
N LEU A 191 -8.02 18.44 4.14
CA LEU A 191 -7.98 17.97 5.52
C LEU A 191 -7.95 19.14 6.51
N GLY A 192 -7.31 20.25 6.16
CA GLY A 192 -7.18 21.44 7.00
C GLY A 192 -8.51 22.14 7.28
N ARG A 193 -9.51 21.97 6.39
CA ARG A 193 -10.89 22.38 6.63
C ARG A 193 -11.56 21.65 7.80
N HIS A 194 -11.13 20.43 8.10
CA HIS A 194 -11.69 19.59 9.15
C HIS A 194 -10.84 19.62 10.43
N SER A 195 -9.53 19.39 10.30
CA SER A 195 -8.59 19.42 11.42
C SER A 195 -7.18 19.78 10.95
N LYS A 196 -6.65 20.90 11.45
CA LYS A 196 -5.28 21.34 11.17
C LYS A 196 -4.23 20.34 11.66
N ALA A 197 -4.51 19.61 12.75
CA ALA A 197 -3.60 18.60 13.27
C ALA A 197 -3.49 17.40 12.31
N MET A 198 -4.63 16.92 11.81
CA MET A 198 -4.64 15.81 10.85
C MET A 198 -4.01 16.20 9.51
N ALA A 199 -4.25 17.41 9.02
CA ALA A 199 -3.62 17.92 7.80
C ALA A 199 -2.09 17.96 7.91
N LYS A 200 -1.57 18.45 9.04
CA LYS A 200 -0.11 18.49 9.30
C LYS A 200 0.48 17.07 9.38
N ALA A 201 -0.19 16.15 10.07
CA ALA A 201 0.26 14.76 10.17
C ALA A 201 0.28 14.07 8.79
N ALA A 202 -0.78 14.25 7.98
CA ALA A 202 -0.83 13.69 6.63
C ALA A 202 0.25 14.27 5.71
N CYS A 203 0.49 15.58 5.77
CA CYS A 203 1.57 16.22 5.00
C CYS A 203 2.95 15.77 5.47
N TYR A 204 3.13 15.55 6.76
CA TYR A 204 4.38 15.00 7.29
C TYR A 204 4.67 13.61 6.72
N ILE A 205 3.69 12.70 6.72
CA ILE A 205 3.84 11.36 6.13
C ILE A 205 4.14 11.45 4.63
N PHE A 206 3.43 12.31 3.90
CA PHE A 206 3.68 12.54 2.49
C PHE A 206 5.11 13.04 2.22
N LEU A 207 5.55 14.05 2.96
CA LEU A 207 6.90 14.63 2.82
C LEU A 207 7.98 13.64 3.23
N MET A 208 7.76 12.86 4.29
CA MET A 208 8.66 11.78 4.69
C MET A 208 8.85 10.79 3.54
N GLY A 209 7.75 10.33 2.92
CA GLY A 209 7.83 9.41 1.78
C GLY A 209 8.40 10.02 0.50
N ALA A 210 8.23 11.33 0.28
CA ALA A 210 8.68 12.02 -0.93
C ALA A 210 10.15 12.50 -0.86
N VAL A 211 10.59 12.92 0.32
CA VAL A 211 11.91 13.53 0.53
C VAL A 211 12.94 12.50 1.01
N GLN A 212 12.51 11.49 1.76
CA GLN A 212 13.41 10.41 2.16
C GLN A 212 13.60 9.47 0.98
N PRO A 213 14.82 9.36 0.40
CA PRO A 213 15.07 8.44 -0.70
C PRO A 213 14.74 7.03 -0.24
N THR A 214 13.88 6.34 -1.00
CA THR A 214 13.53 4.95 -0.72
C THR A 214 14.79 4.09 -0.85
N ILE A 215 15.11 3.38 0.22
CA ILE A 215 16.38 2.70 0.54
C ILE A 215 16.65 1.46 -0.33
N GLY A 216 16.04 1.34 -1.51
CA GLY A 216 16.06 0.12 -2.32
C GLY A 216 17.38 -0.11 -3.06
N SER A 217 17.56 0.53 -4.21
CA SER A 217 18.65 0.20 -5.14
C SER A 217 19.99 0.83 -4.77
N ALA A 218 20.01 2.10 -4.36
CA ALA A 218 21.25 2.82 -4.05
C ALA A 218 21.94 2.31 -2.78
N MET A 219 21.15 1.91 -1.77
CA MET A 219 21.69 1.32 -0.54
C MET A 219 22.07 -0.14 -0.73
N PHE A 220 21.32 -0.92 -1.53
CA PHE A 220 21.76 -2.26 -1.93
C PHE A 220 23.14 -2.20 -2.58
N TYR A 221 23.32 -1.33 -3.58
CA TYR A 221 24.63 -1.07 -4.19
C TYR A 221 25.70 -0.66 -3.17
N TRP A 222 25.38 0.27 -2.26
CA TRP A 222 26.34 0.66 -1.22
C TRP A 222 26.71 -0.52 -0.33
N TYR A 223 25.76 -1.35 0.06
CA TYR A 223 25.99 -2.45 0.97
C TYR A 223 26.73 -3.65 0.36
N THR A 224 26.49 -3.96 -0.93
CA THR A 224 27.03 -5.15 -1.60
C THR A 224 28.25 -4.84 -2.47
N GLU A 225 28.20 -3.77 -3.26
CA GLU A 225 29.13 -3.53 -4.36
C GLU A 225 30.07 -2.33 -4.17
N SER A 226 29.80 -1.43 -3.22
CA SER A 226 30.66 -0.25 -3.03
C SER A 226 31.89 -0.54 -2.18
N ASP A 227 33.06 -0.04 -2.62
CA ASP A 227 34.34 -0.16 -1.90
C ASP A 227 34.32 0.50 -0.51
N GLN A 228 33.39 1.44 -0.28
CA GLN A 228 33.22 2.15 0.98
C GLN A 228 32.04 1.62 1.82
N GLY A 229 31.46 0.51 1.38
CA GLY A 229 30.35 -0.16 2.04
C GLY A 229 30.79 -1.27 2.98
N PRO A 230 29.86 -1.83 3.77
CA PRO A 230 30.12 -2.98 4.63
C PRO A 230 30.41 -4.29 3.88
N GLN A 231 30.26 -4.32 2.54
CA GLN A 231 30.49 -5.50 1.70
C GLN A 231 29.77 -6.75 2.22
N PHE A 232 28.53 -6.59 2.68
CA PHE A 232 27.75 -7.74 3.05
C PHE A 232 27.49 -8.58 1.81
N THR A 233 27.49 -9.91 1.97
CA THR A 233 27.16 -10.77 0.85
C THR A 233 25.72 -10.49 0.41
N PRO A 234 25.39 -10.53 -0.90
CA PRO A 234 24.04 -10.30 -1.40
C PRO A 234 22.98 -11.16 -0.69
N GLU A 235 23.35 -12.37 -0.25
CA GLU A 235 22.47 -13.27 0.50
C GLU A 235 22.15 -12.78 1.92
N PHE A 236 23.00 -11.95 2.53
CA PHE A 236 22.81 -11.41 3.88
C PHE A 236 21.80 -10.26 3.94
N ILE A 237 21.70 -9.44 2.90
CA ILE A 237 20.85 -8.23 2.86
C ILE A 237 19.44 -8.53 2.34
N GLY A 238 19.32 -9.60 1.55
CA GLY A 238 18.12 -9.97 0.83
C GLY A 238 18.58 -10.44 -0.53
N ALA A 239 18.64 -11.76 -0.68
CA ALA A 239 19.02 -12.46 -1.90
C ALA A 239 18.43 -11.77 -3.14
N ALA A 240 19.27 -11.06 -3.86
CA ALA A 240 18.92 -10.38 -5.09
C ALA A 240 20.18 -10.33 -5.95
N ASP A 241 20.66 -11.51 -6.36
CA ASP A 241 21.59 -11.59 -7.47
C ASP A 241 20.83 -11.28 -8.77
N CYS A 242 21.07 -10.08 -9.29
CA CYS A 242 20.73 -9.72 -10.67
C CYS A 242 21.98 -9.90 -11.55
N VAL A 243 22.04 -11.00 -12.29
CA VAL A 243 22.79 -11.10 -13.56
C VAL A 243 21.85 -11.66 -14.63
#